data_AF-A0A932G8V3-F1
#
_entry.id   AF-A0A932G8V3-F1
#
_cell.length_a   1.000
_cell.length_b   1.000
_cell.length_c   1.000
_cell.angle_alpha   90.00
_cell.angle_beta   90.00
_cell.angle_gamma   90.00
#
_symmetry.space_group_name_H-M   'P 1'
#
loop_
_entity.id
_entity.type
_entity.pdbx_description
1 polymer ?
#
loop_
_entity_poly.entity_id
_entity_poly.type
_entity_poly.pdbx_seq_one_letter_code
_entity_poly.pdbx_strand_id
1 'polypeptide(L)'
;MNAPLPMTGTTRLLTLLDRYIPDDFINEHWNVRPARGPHRRFSAAQLWRVHLLTVLTPVHALNLLVAMLPEQRAWRQFARLAHRRDVPDVRMLHEFRARVGVAGLRAINDVLRDPLVERAAGWEHAVALMDATDLEAACRGFKKKTPRPTRRTGRRWVGARSRPGKAAGSWVTRNTRSVCGGGSTPPGSC
;
A
#
# COMPACT_ATOMS: atom_id res chain seq x y z
N MET A 1 27.45 -9.25 6.90
CA MET A 1 27.09 -9.66 8.28
C MET A 1 25.62 -9.35 8.50
N ASN A 2 24.75 -10.37 8.43
CA ASN A 2 23.30 -10.20 8.58
C ASN A 2 22.95 -10.28 10.08
N ALA A 3 23.05 -9.15 10.79
CA ALA A 3 22.46 -9.08 12.13
C ALA A 3 20.94 -9.26 12.00
N PRO A 4 20.31 -10.12 12.81
CA PRO A 4 18.86 -10.30 12.77
C PRO A 4 18.19 -8.95 13.08
N LEU A 5 17.16 -8.61 12.29
CA LEU A 5 16.37 -7.40 12.54
C LEU A 5 15.82 -7.46 13.98
N PRO A 6 15.89 -6.36 14.74
CA PRO A 6 15.34 -6.34 16.08
C PRO A 6 13.83 -6.63 16.04
N MET A 7 13.32 -7.30 17.07
CA MET A 7 11.89 -7.58 17.17
C MET A 7 11.05 -6.29 17.12
N THR A 8 9.85 -6.39 16.54
CA THR A 8 8.88 -5.30 16.47
C THR A 8 8.55 -4.75 17.85
N GLY A 9 8.39 -3.44 17.97
CA GLY A 9 8.05 -2.74 19.19
C GLY A 9 9.19 -2.58 20.20
N THR A 10 10.39 -3.09 19.90
CA THR A 10 11.57 -2.90 20.75
C THR A 10 12.18 -1.51 20.56
N THR A 11 12.75 -0.96 21.64
CA THR A 11 13.51 0.31 21.61
C THR A 11 14.60 0.27 20.54
N ARG A 12 15.28 -0.87 20.38
CA ARG A 12 16.36 -1.05 19.41
C ARG A 12 15.87 -0.86 17.97
N LEU A 13 14.70 -1.38 17.62
CA LEU A 13 14.10 -1.17 16.30
C LEU A 13 13.77 0.31 16.09
N LEU A 14 13.11 0.94 17.07
CA LEU A 14 12.69 2.33 16.97
C LEU A 14 13.87 3.28 16.82
N THR A 15 14.95 3.10 17.58
CA THR A 15 16.19 3.89 17.44
C THR A 15 16.85 3.70 16.07
N LEU A 16 16.82 2.49 15.51
CA LEU A 16 17.37 2.23 14.18
C LEU A 16 16.57 2.93 13.09
N LEU A 17 15.23 2.91 13.21
CA LEU A 17 14.32 3.54 12.24
C LEU A 17 14.29 5.06 12.35
N ASP A 18 14.54 5.62 13.53
CA ASP A 18 14.47 7.05 13.83
C ASP A 18 15.18 7.94 12.80
N ARG A 19 16.39 7.54 12.38
CA ARG A 19 17.23 8.29 11.43
C ARG A 19 16.71 8.33 10.00
N TYR A 20 15.80 7.41 9.65
CA TYR A 20 15.27 7.29 8.29
C TYR A 20 13.96 8.04 8.11
N ILE A 21 13.38 8.57 9.19
CA ILE A 21 12.09 9.25 9.13
C ILE A 21 12.30 10.67 8.58
N PRO A 22 11.66 11.03 7.46
CA PRO A 22 11.83 12.33 6.83
C PRO A 22 10.96 13.38 7.52
N ASP A 23 11.31 13.72 8.77
CA ASP A 23 10.54 14.68 9.59
C ASP A 23 10.39 16.04 8.90
N ASP A 24 11.45 16.53 8.25
CA ASP A 24 11.45 17.83 7.59
C ASP A 24 10.47 17.86 6.41
N PHE A 25 10.52 16.84 5.55
CA PHE A 25 9.56 16.66 4.45
C PHE A 25 8.12 16.62 4.96
N ILE A 26 7.85 15.82 6.00
CA ILE A 26 6.50 15.70 6.56
C ILE A 26 6.02 17.03 7.14
N ASN A 27 6.90 17.73 7.84
CA ASN A 27 6.58 19.01 8.44
C ASN A 27 6.31 20.09 7.39
N GLU A 28 7.12 20.17 6.34
CA GLU A 28 6.95 21.12 5.24
C GLU A 28 5.60 20.94 4.52
N HIS A 29 5.21 19.69 4.26
CA HIS A 29 4.02 19.39 3.46
C HIS A 29 2.71 19.40 4.28
N TRP A 30 2.75 19.14 5.59
CA TRP A 30 1.54 18.98 6.40
C TRP A 30 1.45 19.83 7.68
N ASN A 31 2.45 20.69 7.99
CA ASN A 31 2.32 21.74 9.01
C ASN A 31 1.68 23.02 8.47
N VAL A 32 0.58 22.91 7.73
CA VAL A 32 -0.19 24.10 7.38
C VAL A 32 -0.76 24.70 8.67
N ARG A 33 -0.29 25.91 8.99
CA ARG A 33 -0.76 26.68 10.13
C ARG A 33 -2.21 27.08 9.87
N PRO A 34 -3.13 26.85 10.82
CA PRO A 34 -4.47 27.42 10.68
C PRO A 34 -4.36 28.95 10.66
N ALA A 35 -5.07 29.60 9.73
CA ALA A 35 -5.07 31.07 9.59
C ALA A 35 -5.64 31.77 10.84
N ARG A 36 -6.50 31.07 11.60
CA ARG A 36 -7.01 31.47 12.91
C ARG A 36 -7.21 30.25 13.81
N GLY A 37 -6.98 30.42 15.11
CA GLY A 37 -7.17 29.39 16.14
C GLY A 37 -5.88 29.00 16.87
N PRO A 38 -5.98 28.13 17.88
CA PRO A 38 -4.83 27.72 18.68
C PRO A 38 -3.76 27.07 17.81
N HIS A 39 -2.49 27.35 18.12
CA HIS A 39 -1.37 26.66 17.49
C HIS A 39 -1.51 25.14 17.67
N ARG A 40 -1.20 24.38 16.62
CA ARG A 40 -1.12 22.91 16.72
C ARG A 40 -0.06 22.57 17.76
N ARG A 41 -0.46 21.86 18.81
CA ARG A 41 0.44 21.45 19.90
C ARG A 41 1.51 20.45 19.45
N PHE A 42 1.21 19.69 18.39
CA PHE A 42 2.11 18.69 17.82
C PHE A 42 2.35 18.96 16.33
N SER A 43 3.56 18.70 15.87
CA SER A 43 3.92 18.77 14.46
C SER A 43 3.36 17.57 13.68
N ALA A 44 3.24 17.73 12.36
CA ALA A 44 2.84 16.67 11.45
C ALA A 44 3.77 15.45 11.57
N ALA A 45 5.08 15.66 11.70
CA ALA A 45 6.04 14.58 11.91
C ALA A 45 5.79 13.82 13.22
N GLN A 46 5.49 14.51 14.31
CA GLN A 46 5.15 13.86 15.60
C GLN A 46 3.89 13.00 15.46
N LEU A 47 2.83 13.52 14.82
CA LEU A 47 1.58 12.79 14.60
C LEU A 47 1.76 11.58 13.67
N TRP A 48 2.62 11.72 12.66
CA TRP A 48 2.98 10.63 11.75
C TRP A 48 3.77 9.53 12.47
N ARG A 49 4.76 9.90 13.28
CA ARG A 49 5.53 8.93 14.08
C ARG A 49 4.63 8.15 15.04
N VAL A 50 3.62 8.80 15.63
CA VAL A 50 2.60 8.10 16.43
C VAL A 50 1.77 7.14 15.58
N HIS A 51 1.37 7.52 14.35
CA HIS A 51 0.71 6.58 13.45
C HIS A 51 1.57 5.37 13.12
N LEU A 52 2.86 5.61 12.83
CA LEU A 52 3.80 4.57 12.46
C LEU A 52 3.96 3.52 13.57
N LEU A 53 3.84 3.91 14.84
CA LEU A 53 3.87 2.96 15.96
C LEU A 53 2.78 1.87 15.87
N THR A 54 1.64 2.14 15.22
CA THR A 54 0.61 1.08 15.04
C THR A 54 1.05 -0.05 14.12
N VAL A 55 2.03 0.23 13.26
CA VAL A 55 2.64 -0.74 12.34
C VAL A 55 3.90 -1.35 12.96
N LEU A 56 4.67 -0.56 13.72
CA LEU A 56 5.92 -1.00 14.30
C LEU A 56 5.77 -1.75 15.63
N THR A 57 4.60 -1.71 16.25
CA THR A 57 4.33 -2.36 17.55
C THR A 57 3.16 -3.35 17.41
N PRO A 58 2.97 -4.26 18.39
CA PRO A 58 1.78 -5.12 18.45
C PRO A 58 0.46 -4.35 18.68
N VAL A 59 0.51 -3.03 18.92
CA VAL A 59 -0.68 -2.22 19.21
C VAL A 59 -1.28 -1.69 17.91
N HIS A 60 -2.23 -2.43 17.34
CA HIS A 60 -2.84 -2.09 16.05
C HIS A 60 -4.00 -1.08 16.12
N ALA A 61 -4.40 -0.65 17.32
CA ALA A 61 -5.49 0.30 17.53
C ALA A 61 -4.96 1.65 18.06
N LEU A 62 -5.30 2.75 17.39
CA LEU A 62 -4.88 4.10 17.80
C LEU A 62 -5.35 4.46 19.22
N ASN A 63 -6.55 4.05 19.61
CA ASN A 63 -7.08 4.30 20.96
C ASN A 63 -6.20 3.67 22.04
N LEU A 64 -5.83 2.40 21.85
CA LEU A 64 -4.97 1.67 22.78
C LEU A 64 -3.55 2.27 22.78
N LEU A 65 -3.04 2.65 21.60
CA LEU A 65 -1.74 3.30 21.49
C LEU A 65 -1.69 4.60 22.30
N VAL A 66 -2.69 5.47 22.15
CA VAL A 66 -2.78 6.74 22.88
C VAL A 66 -2.87 6.52 24.39
N ALA A 67 -3.61 5.50 24.84
CA ALA A 67 -3.70 5.15 26.25
C ALA A 67 -2.35 4.68 26.84
N MET A 68 -1.54 3.96 26.05
CA MET A 68 -0.25 3.40 26.49
C MET A 68 0.94 4.37 26.32
N LEU A 69 0.83 5.40 25.48
CA LEU A 69 1.90 6.37 25.22
C LEU A 69 2.50 7.03 26.49
N PRO A 70 1.71 7.43 27.51
CA PRO A 70 2.23 7.99 28.76
C PRO A 70 3.16 7.05 29.53
N GLU A 71 3.00 5.73 29.37
CA GLU A 71 3.78 4.71 30.05
C GLU A 71 5.04 4.35 29.25
N GLN A 72 4.91 4.25 27.93
CA GLN A 72 5.95 3.75 27.03
C GLN A 72 6.97 4.84 26.64
N ARG A 73 8.05 4.97 27.43
CA ARG A 73 9.11 5.99 27.20
C ARG A 73 9.73 5.87 25.81
N ALA A 74 10.03 4.66 25.35
CA ALA A 74 10.64 4.43 24.03
C ALA A 74 9.76 4.95 22.89
N TRP A 75 8.44 4.78 23.00
CA TRP A 75 7.48 5.24 22.00
C TRP A 75 7.37 6.76 21.99
N ARG A 76 7.37 7.41 23.17
CA ARG A 76 7.40 8.87 23.26
C ARG A 76 8.68 9.45 22.69
N GLN A 77 9.82 8.85 23.00
CA GLN A 77 11.12 9.27 22.46
C GLN A 77 11.12 9.15 20.94
N PHE A 78 10.66 8.01 20.41
CA PHE A 78 10.50 7.81 18.97
C PHE A 78 9.53 8.79 18.34
N ALA A 79 8.44 9.16 19.01
CA ALA A 79 7.49 10.16 18.51
C ALA A 79 7.93 11.63 18.76
N ARG A 80 9.12 11.85 19.32
CA ARG A 80 9.61 13.17 19.76
C ARG A 80 8.63 13.91 20.70
N LEU A 81 7.96 13.17 21.58
CA LEU A 81 7.04 13.72 22.60
C LEU A 81 7.80 14.00 23.90
N ALA A 82 7.87 15.27 24.30
CA ALA A 82 8.69 15.71 25.43
C ALA A 82 8.17 15.22 26.79
N HIS A 83 6.85 15.23 27.02
CA HIS A 83 6.25 14.97 28.33
C HIS A 83 5.23 13.82 28.29
N ARG A 84 5.15 13.05 29.38
CA ARG A 84 4.17 11.96 29.54
C ARG A 84 2.71 12.42 29.50
N ARG A 85 2.46 13.69 29.83
CA ARG A 85 1.13 14.33 29.82
C ARG A 85 0.81 15.01 28.49
N ASP A 86 1.81 15.14 27.62
CA ASP A 86 1.71 15.86 26.36
C ASP A 86 1.68 14.84 25.23
N VAL A 87 0.56 14.13 25.16
CA VAL A 87 0.32 13.07 24.19
C VAL A 87 -0.81 13.52 23.25
N PRO A 88 -0.72 13.27 21.93
CA PRO A 88 -1.82 13.57 21.02
C PRO A 88 -3.05 12.73 21.36
N ASP A 89 -4.22 13.35 21.24
CA ASP A 89 -5.48 12.64 21.37
C ASP A 89 -5.84 11.88 20.06
N VAL A 90 -6.80 10.97 20.17
CA VAL A 90 -7.29 10.17 19.03
C VAL A 90 -7.84 11.04 17.91
N ARG A 91 -8.49 12.16 18.25
CA ARG A 91 -9.09 13.08 17.28
C ARG A 91 -8.02 13.76 16.44
N MET A 92 -6.93 14.24 17.05
CA MET A 92 -5.77 14.83 16.36
C MET A 92 -5.16 13.84 15.38
N LEU A 93 -5.09 12.56 15.76
CA LEU A 93 -4.61 11.49 14.89
C LEU A 93 -5.53 11.26 13.69
N HIS A 94 -6.85 11.21 13.89
CA HIS A 94 -7.81 11.10 12.79
C HIS A 94 -7.80 12.32 11.86
N GLU A 95 -7.77 13.54 12.41
CA GLU A 95 -7.69 14.78 11.64
C GLU A 95 -6.40 14.86 10.80
N PHE A 96 -5.28 14.39 11.36
CA PHE A 96 -4.03 14.28 10.62
C PHE A 96 -4.16 13.28 9.47
N ARG A 97 -4.65 12.08 9.74
CA ARG A 97 -4.85 11.03 8.71
C ARG A 97 -5.77 11.49 7.58
N ALA A 98 -6.86 12.18 7.92
CA ALA A 98 -7.78 12.75 6.93
C ALA A 98 -7.10 13.80 6.05
N ARG A 99 -6.23 14.63 6.63
CA ARG A 99 -5.50 15.66 5.87
C ARG A 99 -4.41 15.09 4.97
N VAL A 100 -3.62 14.15 5.48
CA VAL A 100 -2.55 13.51 4.69
C VAL A 100 -3.17 12.70 3.55
N GLY A 101 -4.26 11.99 3.84
CA GLY A 101 -4.94 11.14 2.88
C GLY A 101 -4.04 10.02 2.35
N VAL A 102 -4.57 9.26 1.38
CA VAL A 102 -3.81 8.15 0.76
C VAL A 102 -2.64 8.67 -0.07
N ALA A 103 -2.82 9.77 -0.79
CA ALA A 103 -1.79 10.36 -1.63
C ALA A 103 -0.58 10.84 -0.81
N GLY A 104 -0.81 11.50 0.33
CA GLY A 104 0.28 11.93 1.20
C GLY A 104 1.02 10.77 1.85
N LEU A 105 0.30 9.72 2.27
CA LEU A 105 0.94 8.51 2.80
C LEU A 105 1.81 7.82 1.73
N ARG A 106 1.38 7.82 0.46
CA ARG A 106 2.20 7.33 -0.66
C ARG A 106 3.45 8.18 -0.86
N ALA A 107 3.31 9.51 -0.89
CA ALA A 107 4.46 10.41 -1.03
C ALA A 107 5.50 10.21 0.09
N ILE A 108 5.06 10.06 1.34
CA ILE A 108 5.96 9.76 2.47
C ILE A 108 6.66 8.40 2.26
N ASN A 109 5.91 7.38 1.82
CA ASN A 109 6.48 6.07 1.52
C ASN A 109 7.50 6.11 0.38
N ASP A 110 7.27 6.91 -0.66
CA ASP A 110 8.21 7.05 -1.78
C ASP A 110 9.52 7.69 -1.30
N VAL A 111 9.45 8.78 -0.53
CA VAL A 111 10.63 9.41 0.09
C VAL A 111 11.40 8.44 1.01
N LEU A 112 10.70 7.56 1.72
CA LEU A 112 11.33 6.52 2.55
C LEU A 112 12.00 5.42 1.70
N ARG A 113 11.44 5.11 0.53
CA ARG A 113 11.89 4.03 -0.34
C ARG A 113 13.04 4.43 -1.24
N ASP A 114 13.06 5.67 -1.72
CA ASP A 114 14.04 6.11 -2.74
C ASP A 114 15.49 5.86 -2.32
N PRO A 115 15.95 6.20 -1.09
CA PRO A 115 17.32 5.92 -0.66
C PRO A 115 17.62 4.42 -0.57
N LEU A 116 16.61 3.59 -0.29
CA LEU A 116 16.74 2.13 -0.23
C LEU A 116 16.84 1.54 -1.63
N VAL A 117 16.06 2.06 -2.58
CA VAL A 117 16.08 1.63 -3.98
C VAL A 117 17.40 2.03 -4.63
N GLU A 118 17.88 3.26 -4.44
CA GLU A 118 19.19 3.71 -4.94
C GLU A 118 20.32 2.85 -4.37
N ARG A 119 20.29 2.58 -3.07
CA ARG A 119 21.28 1.71 -2.43
C ARG A 119 21.22 0.27 -2.94
N ALA A 120 20.02 -0.26 -3.19
CA ALA A 120 19.81 -1.60 -3.73
C ALA A 120 20.18 -1.69 -5.22
N ALA A 121 20.01 -0.62 -6.00
CA ALA A 121 20.45 -0.56 -7.39
C ALA A 121 21.98 -0.65 -7.52
N GLY A 122 22.71 -0.22 -6.48
CA GLY A 122 24.15 -0.46 -6.35
C GLY A 122 24.53 -1.86 -5.87
N TRP A 123 23.58 -2.75 -5.58
CA TRP A 123 23.89 -4.14 -5.25
C TRP A 123 24.05 -4.92 -6.55
N GLU A 124 25.26 -5.37 -6.86
CA GLU A 124 25.55 -6.33 -7.95
C GLU A 124 25.03 -7.75 -7.65
N HIS A 125 23.93 -7.87 -6.92
CA HIS A 125 23.31 -9.14 -6.62
C HIS A 125 22.16 -9.35 -7.59
N ALA A 126 22.33 -10.27 -8.53
CA ALA A 126 21.23 -10.83 -9.30
C ALA A 126 20.28 -11.53 -8.31
N VAL A 127 19.26 -10.82 -7.85
CA VAL A 127 18.17 -11.44 -7.10
C VAL A 127 17.32 -12.17 -8.13
N ALA A 128 17.44 -13.50 -8.18
CA ALA A 128 16.48 -14.32 -8.88
C ALA A 128 15.10 -14.06 -8.25
N LEU A 129 14.24 -13.34 -8.98
CA LEU A 129 12.84 -13.22 -8.61
C LEU A 129 12.22 -14.57 -8.90
N MET A 130 11.86 -15.33 -7.86
CA MET A 130 11.15 -16.59 -8.03
C MET A 130 9.87 -16.33 -8.83
N ASP A 131 9.80 -16.82 -10.06
CA ASP A 131 8.57 -16.83 -10.84
C ASP A 131 7.72 -18.04 -10.41
N ALA A 132 6.43 -18.04 -10.77
CA ALA A 132 5.53 -19.16 -10.55
C ALA A 132 6.04 -20.48 -11.18
N THR A 133 7.01 -20.41 -12.10
CA THR A 133 7.70 -21.57 -12.68
C THR A 133 8.78 -22.17 -11.77
N ASP A 134 9.30 -21.40 -10.81
CA ASP A 134 10.37 -21.83 -9.89
C ASP A 134 9.80 -22.52 -8.64
N LEU A 135 8.49 -22.39 -8.41
CA LEU A 135 7.79 -23.11 -7.35
C LEU A 135 7.31 -24.46 -7.91
N GLU A 136 7.46 -25.54 -7.14
CA GLU A 136 6.86 -26.81 -7.51
C GLU A 136 5.35 -26.61 -7.71
N ALA A 137 4.87 -26.90 -8.91
CA ALA A 137 3.46 -26.86 -9.22
C ALA A 137 2.73 -27.76 -8.20
N ALA A 138 1.74 -27.21 -7.51
CA ALA A 138 0.85 -27.96 -6.64
C ALA A 138 -0.04 -28.89 -7.48
N CYS A 139 0.55 -29.93 -8.06
CA CYS A 139 -0.13 -30.94 -8.89
C CYS A 139 -1.00 -31.89 -8.05
N ARG A 140 -1.05 -31.71 -6.72
CA ARG A 140 -1.92 -32.47 -5.83
C ARG A 140 -3.22 -31.70 -5.60
N GLY A 141 -4.19 -31.83 -6.50
CA GLY A 141 -5.50 -31.21 -6.22
C GLY A 141 -6.64 -31.43 -7.19
N PHE A 142 -6.41 -31.76 -8.46
CA PHE A 142 -7.50 -32.07 -9.39
C PHE A 142 -7.30 -33.44 -10.02
N LYS A 143 -7.86 -34.46 -9.37
CA LYS A 143 -8.20 -35.69 -10.07
C LYS A 143 -9.25 -35.29 -11.12
N LYS A 144 -8.85 -35.24 -12.39
CA LYS A 144 -9.76 -35.05 -13.52
C LYS A 144 -10.82 -36.14 -13.37
N LYS A 145 -12.04 -35.79 -12.93
CA LYS A 145 -13.13 -36.78 -12.90
C LYS A 145 -13.29 -37.22 -14.35
N THR A 146 -13.10 -38.51 -14.61
CA THR A 146 -13.47 -39.11 -15.89
C THR A 146 -14.92 -38.72 -16.13
N PRO A 147 -15.24 -37.88 -17.13
CA PRO A 147 -16.62 -37.56 -17.37
C PRO A 147 -17.31 -38.89 -17.67
N ARG A 148 -18.31 -39.26 -16.86
CA ARG A 148 -19.23 -40.33 -17.26
C ARG A 148 -19.69 -39.98 -18.68
N PRO A 149 -19.63 -40.92 -19.63
CA PRO A 149 -20.07 -40.64 -21.00
C PRO A 149 -21.51 -40.15 -20.91
N THR A 150 -21.70 -38.86 -21.11
CA THR A 150 -23.03 -38.27 -21.19
C THR A 150 -23.62 -38.85 -22.46
N ARG A 151 -24.69 -39.64 -22.33
CA ARG A 151 -25.39 -40.22 -23.47
C ARG A 151 -25.81 -39.06 -24.36
N ARG A 152 -25.14 -38.89 -25.52
CA ARG A 152 -25.42 -37.83 -26.49
C ARG A 152 -26.86 -38.00 -26.96
N THR A 153 -27.77 -37.23 -26.38
CA THR A 153 -29.09 -36.98 -26.92
C THR A 153 -29.08 -35.54 -27.40
N GLY A 154 -28.50 -35.35 -28.59
CA GLY A 154 -28.39 -34.06 -29.24
C GLY A 154 -28.14 -34.28 -30.72
N ARG A 155 -28.98 -33.65 -31.56
CA ARG A 155 -28.99 -33.78 -33.01
C ARG A 155 -27.60 -33.55 -33.61
N ARG A 156 -27.29 -34.31 -34.65
CA ARG A 156 -26.04 -34.29 -35.41
C ARG A 156 -25.81 -32.89 -36.00
N TRP A 157 -24.91 -32.12 -35.39
CA TRP A 157 -24.42 -30.87 -35.98
C TRP A 157 -23.46 -31.22 -37.12
N VAL A 158 -23.79 -30.72 -38.31
CA VAL A 158 -22.99 -30.83 -39.53
C VAL A 158 -21.66 -30.10 -39.30
N GLY A 159 -20.54 -30.78 -39.54
CA GLY A 159 -19.21 -30.23 -39.33
C GLY A 159 -18.96 -29.00 -40.22
N ALA A 160 -18.48 -27.92 -39.62
CA ALA A 160 -18.00 -26.76 -40.35
C ALA A 160 -16.70 -27.14 -41.10
N ARG A 161 -16.65 -26.82 -42.40
CA ARG A 161 -15.46 -27.02 -43.23
C ARG A 161 -14.30 -26.15 -42.73
N SER A 162 -13.15 -26.76 -42.51
CA SER A 162 -11.88 -26.08 -42.25
C SER A 162 -11.46 -25.26 -43.48
N ARG A 163 -11.19 -23.96 -43.29
CA ARG A 163 -10.51 -23.13 -44.28
C ARG A 163 -8.99 -23.20 -44.05
N PRO A 164 -8.17 -23.32 -45.10
CA PRO A 164 -6.72 -23.36 -44.97
C PRO A 164 -6.15 -21.98 -44.63
N GLY A 165 -5.10 -21.97 -43.81
CA GLY A 165 -4.43 -20.76 -43.33
C GLY A 165 -3.68 -19.99 -44.40
N LYS A 166 -3.55 -18.67 -44.19
CA LYS A 166 -2.59 -17.80 -44.86
C LYS A 166 -1.75 -17.09 -43.81
N ALA A 167 -0.46 -16.99 -44.10
CA ALA A 167 0.58 -16.45 -43.23
C ALA A 167 0.76 -14.93 -43.33
N ALA A 168 1.25 -14.37 -42.22
CA ALA A 168 2.17 -13.24 -42.01
C ALA A 168 1.82 -11.80 -42.47
N GLY A 169 2.24 -10.86 -41.62
CA GLY A 169 2.27 -9.40 -41.82
C GLY A 169 1.25 -8.67 -40.93
N SER A 170 1.52 -7.58 -40.22
CA SER A 170 2.70 -6.74 -39.99
C SER A 170 2.27 -5.76 -38.88
N TRP A 171 3.24 -5.18 -38.17
CA TRP A 171 3.05 -4.17 -37.12
C TRP A 171 2.07 -3.06 -37.51
N VAL A 172 1.08 -2.77 -36.66
CA VAL A 172 0.47 -1.42 -36.54
C VAL A 172 -0.06 -1.23 -35.11
N THR A 173 0.52 -0.25 -34.43
CA THR A 173 0.05 0.41 -33.20
C THR A 173 -1.35 0.97 -33.35
N ARG A 174 -2.24 0.80 -32.36
CA ARG A 174 -3.39 1.70 -32.22
C ARG A 174 -3.86 1.87 -30.77
N ASN A 175 -3.66 3.10 -30.27
CA ASN A 175 -4.24 3.66 -29.07
C ASN A 175 -5.76 3.44 -29.00
N THR A 176 -6.25 3.01 -27.84
CA THR A 176 -7.68 3.09 -27.49
C THR A 176 -8.02 4.51 -27.03
N ARG A 177 -8.81 5.20 -27.85
CA ARG A 177 -9.46 6.48 -27.51
C ARG A 177 -10.75 6.15 -26.74
N SER A 178 -10.85 6.60 -25.50
CA SER A 178 -12.11 6.63 -24.74
C SER A 178 -12.98 7.76 -25.28
N VAL A 179 -14.20 7.46 -25.73
CA VAL A 179 -15.18 8.42 -26.26
C VAL A 179 -16.38 8.44 -25.32
N CYS A 180 -16.70 9.65 -24.84
CA CYS A 180 -17.96 10.01 -24.22
C CYS A 180 -19.07 10.20 -25.27
N GLY A 181 -20.30 9.81 -24.92
CA GLY A 181 -21.57 10.17 -25.58
C GLY A 181 -22.67 9.25 -24.99
N GLY A 182 -23.82 9.69 -24.48
CA GLY A 182 -24.55 10.94 -24.64
C GLY A 182 -25.87 10.65 -25.36
N GLY A 183 -27.00 10.64 -24.62
CA GLY A 183 -28.34 10.87 -25.16
C GLY A 183 -29.37 9.74 -25.02
N SER A 184 -30.36 9.95 -24.15
CA SER A 184 -31.73 9.48 -24.36
C SER A 184 -32.71 10.33 -23.52
N THR A 185 -33.29 11.35 -24.16
CA THR A 185 -34.51 12.04 -23.72
C THR A 185 -35.74 11.16 -23.99
N PRO A 186 -36.80 11.28 -23.19
CA PRO A 186 -38.16 11.02 -23.64
C PRO A 186 -39.04 12.29 -23.58
N PRO A 187 -40.20 12.28 -24.29
CA PRO A 187 -40.93 13.49 -24.67
C PRO A 187 -41.89 13.97 -23.57
N GLY A 188 -42.24 15.25 -23.63
CA GLY A 188 -43.23 15.87 -22.76
C GLY A 188 -44.67 15.69 -23.25
N SER A 189 -45.61 16.01 -22.36
CA SER A 189 -46.96 16.47 -22.72
C SER A 189 -47.69 17.02 -21.48
N CYS A 190 -48.23 18.23 -21.68
CA CYS A 190 -49.28 18.97 -20.97
C CYS A 190 -49.00 19.51 -19.56
#